data_AF-A0A2E7PI96-F1
#
_entry.id   AF-A0A2E7PI96-F1
#
_cell.length_a   1.000
_cell.length_b   1.000
_cell.length_c   1.000
_cell.angle_alpha   90.00
_cell.angle_beta   90.00
_cell.angle_gamma   90.00
#
_symmetry.space_group_name_H-M   'P 1'
#
loop_
_entity.id
_entity.type
_entity.pdbx_description
1 polymer ?
#
loop_
_entity_poly.entity_id
_entity_poly.type
_entity_poly.pdbx_seq_one_letter_code
_entity_poly.pdbx_strand_id
1 'polypeptide(L)'
;MKFHHKSTWAGAVSAIALLATGTIAQADGHLNAQEKALIASAKAEGAVTIINPLFSDRTAQRMGAAFKKRYGLGDDFKFASLRKGTGATVAQVRQEIKAGKFTVDMILVSAPGFFDQAAKRGAFVKLDSGYWSDFSKTMETAGQYSNYPHVVTPLA
;
A
#
# COMPACT_ATOMS: atom_id res chain seq x y z
N MET A 1 -27.90 -20.65 -15.74
CA MET A 1 -26.81 -21.22 -14.92
C MET A 1 -26.27 -20.10 -14.02
N LYS A 2 -26.65 -20.10 -12.74
CA LYS A 2 -26.28 -19.04 -11.77
C LYS A 2 -25.01 -19.47 -11.05
N PHE A 3 -23.87 -18.85 -11.37
CA PHE A 3 -22.65 -19.04 -10.59
C PHE A 3 -22.64 -18.00 -9.45
N HIS A 4 -23.13 -18.42 -8.29
CA HIS A 4 -22.86 -17.74 -7.03
C HIS A 4 -21.52 -18.24 -6.49
N HIS A 5 -20.44 -17.51 -6.75
CA HIS A 5 -19.23 -17.60 -5.92
C HIS A 5 -19.05 -16.28 -5.17
N LYS A 6 -19.66 -16.20 -3.99
CA LYS A 6 -19.18 -15.30 -2.94
C LYS A 6 -17.89 -15.94 -2.40
N SER A 7 -16.78 -15.74 -3.12
CA SER A 7 -15.47 -16.02 -2.56
C SER A 7 -15.09 -14.81 -1.73
N THR A 8 -15.27 -14.91 -0.42
CA THR A 8 -14.78 -13.93 0.56
C THR A 8 -13.27 -14.01 0.55
N TRP A 9 -12.62 -13.18 -0.25
CA TRP A 9 -11.19 -12.93 -0.12
C TRP A 9 -11.00 -12.17 1.19
N ALA A 10 -10.69 -12.90 2.27
CA ALA A 10 -10.14 -12.31 3.49
C ALA A 10 -8.78 -11.72 3.12
N GLY A 11 -8.78 -10.45 2.71
CA GLY A 11 -7.58 -9.74 2.33
C GLY A 11 -6.62 -9.65 3.52
N ALA A 12 -5.42 -10.15 3.31
CA ALA A 12 -4.22 -9.80 4.05
C ALA A 12 -3.98 -8.28 3.94
N VAL A 13 -4.55 -7.50 4.86
CA VAL A 13 -4.46 -6.01 4.87
C VAL A 13 -3.27 -5.54 5.72
N SER A 14 -2.56 -6.43 6.41
CA SER A 14 -1.74 -6.03 7.55
C SER A 14 -0.38 -5.43 7.18
N ALA A 15 0.38 -6.03 6.26
CA ALA A 15 1.64 -5.42 5.82
C ALA A 15 1.45 -4.15 4.97
N ILE A 16 0.38 -4.10 4.17
CA ILE A 16 0.01 -2.93 3.36
C ILE A 16 -0.32 -1.74 4.28
N ALA A 17 -1.09 -2.00 5.34
CA ALA A 17 -1.49 -0.96 6.28
C ALA A 17 -0.30 -0.36 7.05
N LEU A 18 0.74 -1.16 7.36
CA LEU A 18 1.98 -0.69 7.99
C LEU A 18 2.88 0.17 7.08
N LEU A 19 2.67 0.15 5.76
CA LEU A 19 3.45 0.97 4.81
C LEU A 19 2.82 2.35 4.58
N ALA A 20 1.51 2.49 4.74
CA ALA A 20 0.82 3.78 4.59
C ALA A 20 0.98 4.73 5.79
N THR A 21 1.80 4.35 6.77
CA THR A 21 2.10 5.11 7.99
C THR A 21 3.43 5.87 7.92
N GLY A 22 4.15 5.80 6.79
CA GLY A 22 5.54 6.20 6.71
C GLY A 22 5.84 7.34 5.74
N THR A 23 5.46 8.57 6.07
CA THR A 23 6.14 9.76 5.53
C THR A 23 6.56 10.72 6.65
N ILE A 24 7.87 10.65 6.95
CA ILE A 24 8.74 11.76 7.37
C ILE A 24 8.17 12.72 8.46
N ALA A 25 7.77 12.21 9.63
CA ALA A 25 7.64 13.05 10.83
C ALA A 25 7.76 12.32 12.18
N GLN A 26 7.53 10.99 12.24
CA GLN A 26 7.49 10.25 13.51
C GLN A 26 8.47 9.08 13.55
N ALA A 27 9.71 9.30 13.10
CA ALA A 27 10.77 8.29 13.22
C ALA A 27 11.14 7.97 14.69
N ASP A 28 10.79 8.85 15.64
CA ASP A 28 11.06 8.70 17.08
C ASP A 28 9.82 8.38 17.94
N GLY A 29 8.66 8.16 17.32
CA GLY A 29 7.41 7.87 18.03
C GLY A 29 7.24 6.37 18.33
N HIS A 30 6.77 6.03 19.54
CA HIS A 30 6.23 4.70 19.82
C HIS A 30 5.19 4.29 18.75
N LEU A 31 5.17 3.01 18.38
CA LEU A 31 4.13 2.47 17.49
C LEU A 31 2.74 2.78 18.05
N ASN A 32 1.85 3.28 17.19
CA ASN A 32 0.47 3.54 17.56
C ASN A 32 -0.31 2.21 17.74
N ALA A 33 -1.54 2.30 18.27
CA ALA A 33 -2.35 1.11 18.57
C ALA A 33 -2.67 0.27 17.31
N GLN A 34 -2.92 0.94 16.19
CA GLN A 34 -3.20 0.28 14.92
C GLN A 34 -1.98 -0.46 14.39
N GLU A 35 -0.81 0.18 14.35
CA GLU A 35 0.44 -0.45 13.91
C GLU A 35 0.74 -1.71 14.75
N LYS A 36 0.60 -1.61 16.08
CA LYS A 36 0.80 -2.76 16.98
C LYS A 36 -0.15 -3.93 16.67
N ALA A 37 -1.41 -3.63 16.39
CA ALA A 37 -2.41 -4.65 16.09
C ALA A 37 -2.12 -5.39 14.76
N LEU A 38 -1.41 -4.77 13.83
CA LEU A 38 -1.13 -5.32 12.50
C LEU A 38 0.15 -6.17 12.43
N ILE A 39 1.08 -6.02 13.39
CA ILE A 39 2.39 -6.70 13.34
C ILE A 39 2.26 -8.22 13.28
N ALA A 40 1.37 -8.81 14.08
CA ALA A 40 1.22 -10.26 14.13
C ALA A 40 0.80 -10.83 12.77
N SER A 41 -0.18 -10.19 12.13
CA SER A 41 -0.65 -10.59 10.81
C SER A 41 0.38 -10.31 9.72
N ALA A 42 1.09 -9.17 9.77
CA ALA A 42 2.18 -8.89 8.83
C ALA A 42 3.31 -9.94 8.92
N LYS A 43 3.65 -10.40 10.14
CA LYS A 43 4.59 -11.51 10.32
C LYS A 43 4.08 -12.82 9.72
N ALA A 44 2.78 -13.11 9.86
CA ALA A 44 2.15 -14.30 9.29
C ALA A 44 2.11 -14.24 7.75
N GLU A 45 1.91 -13.05 7.16
CA GLU A 45 2.00 -12.81 5.71
C GLU A 45 3.44 -12.99 5.21
N GLY A 46 4.43 -12.55 6.00
CA GLY A 46 5.86 -12.81 5.76
C GLY A 46 6.49 -12.01 4.62
N ALA A 47 5.71 -11.29 3.82
CA ALA A 47 6.21 -10.46 2.73
C ALA A 47 5.31 -9.26 2.42
N VAL A 48 5.89 -8.26 1.76
CA VAL A 48 5.15 -7.20 1.09
C VAL A 48 5.87 -6.77 -0.19
N THR A 49 5.09 -6.57 -1.25
CA THR A 49 5.56 -6.17 -2.58
C THR A 49 4.92 -4.87 -3.00
N ILE A 50 5.74 -3.83 -3.17
CA ILE A 50 5.34 -2.54 -3.73
C ILE A 50 5.81 -2.42 -5.18
N ILE A 51 4.97 -1.89 -6.08
CA ILE A 51 5.38 -1.46 -7.42
C ILE A 51 5.29 0.06 -7.57
N ASN A 52 6.36 0.69 -8.05
CA ASN A 52 6.47 2.15 -8.10
C ASN A 52 7.49 2.64 -9.16
N PRO A 53 7.41 3.90 -9.62
CA PRO A 53 8.40 4.47 -10.54
C PRO A 53 9.55 5.21 -9.83
N LEU A 54 9.45 5.44 -8.51
CA LEU A 54 10.21 6.47 -7.79
C LEU A 54 11.46 5.93 -7.08
N PHE A 55 11.32 4.83 -6.35
CA PHE A 55 12.36 4.34 -5.46
C PHE A 55 13.45 3.66 -6.27
N SER A 56 14.67 4.19 -6.17
CA SER A 56 15.88 3.50 -6.63
C SER A 56 16.13 2.24 -5.81
N ASP A 57 16.91 1.30 -6.35
CA ASP A 57 17.26 0.05 -5.66
C ASP A 57 17.91 0.32 -4.28
N ARG A 58 18.77 1.33 -4.20
CA ARG A 58 19.37 1.78 -2.93
C ARG A 58 18.31 2.25 -1.94
N THR A 59 17.32 3.02 -2.40
CA THR A 59 16.23 3.52 -1.55
C THR A 59 15.35 2.36 -1.08
N ALA A 60 15.01 1.45 -1.99
CA ALA A 60 14.25 0.25 -1.68
C ALA A 60 14.92 -0.63 -0.63
N GLN A 61 16.23 -0.88 -0.75
CA GLN A 61 16.99 -1.65 0.24
C GLN A 61 16.96 -1.00 1.62
N ARG A 62 17.20 0.31 1.69
CA ARG A 62 17.16 1.07 2.95
C ARG A 62 15.76 1.09 3.57
N MET A 63 14.74 1.29 2.74
CA MET A 63 13.34 1.27 3.17
C MET A 63 12.96 -0.10 3.71
N GLY A 64 13.31 -1.19 3.03
CA GLY A 64 13.04 -2.54 3.51
C GLY A 64 13.73 -2.85 4.85
N ALA A 65 15.00 -2.47 5.01
CA ALA A 65 15.72 -2.62 6.29
C ALA A 65 15.05 -1.80 7.41
N ALA A 66 14.71 -0.53 7.13
CA ALA A 66 14.04 0.33 8.08
C ALA A 66 12.65 -0.19 8.46
N PHE A 67 11.87 -0.68 7.50
CA PHE A 67 10.53 -1.25 7.71
C PHE A 67 10.58 -2.46 8.64
N LYS A 68 11.46 -3.43 8.35
CA LYS A 68 11.64 -4.61 9.20
C LYS A 68 12.05 -4.24 10.62
N LYS A 69 12.96 -3.28 10.77
CA LYS A 69 13.43 -2.79 12.07
C LYS A 69 12.32 -2.06 12.84
N ARG A 70 11.61 -1.14 12.20
CA ARG A 70 10.53 -0.31 12.77
C ARG A 70 9.43 -1.16 13.39
N TYR A 71 9.03 -2.23 12.70
CA TYR A 71 7.91 -3.09 13.10
C TYR A 71 8.32 -4.42 13.74
N GLY A 72 9.63 -4.63 13.95
CA GLY A 72 10.16 -5.86 14.56
C GLY A 72 9.72 -7.13 13.82
N LEU A 73 9.69 -7.11 12.49
CA LEU A 73 9.13 -8.19 11.65
C LEU A 73 10.04 -9.42 11.55
N GLY A 74 11.30 -9.30 11.97
CA GLY A 74 12.32 -10.34 11.86
C GLY A 74 13.03 -10.32 10.50
N ASP A 75 14.13 -11.07 10.41
CA ASP A 75 14.98 -11.07 9.22
C ASP A 75 14.38 -11.83 8.05
N ASP A 76 13.50 -12.79 8.33
CA ASP A 76 12.83 -13.62 7.34
C ASP A 76 11.79 -12.87 6.52
N PHE A 77 11.21 -11.79 7.08
CA PHE A 77 10.24 -10.95 6.38
C PHE A 77 10.83 -10.39 5.07
N LYS A 78 10.08 -10.52 3.96
CA LYS A 78 10.54 -10.08 2.63
C LYS A 78 9.92 -8.74 2.26
N PHE A 79 10.77 -7.76 1.95
CA PHE A 79 10.35 -6.49 1.39
C PHE A 79 10.81 -6.41 -0.06
N ALA A 80 9.87 -6.39 -1.00
CA ALA A 80 10.14 -6.28 -2.42
C ALA A 80 9.64 -4.93 -2.94
N SER A 81 10.49 -4.19 -3.65
CA SER A 81 10.12 -2.95 -4.34
C SER A 81 10.47 -3.07 -5.82
N LEU A 82 9.45 -3.19 -6.64
CA LEU A 82 9.56 -3.32 -8.09
C LEU A 82 9.56 -1.93 -8.73
N ARG A 83 10.69 -1.54 -9.31
CA ARG A 83 10.78 -0.28 -10.04
C ARG A 83 10.24 -0.43 -11.46
N LYS A 84 9.15 0.27 -11.77
CA LYS A 84 8.51 0.25 -13.10
C LYS A 84 7.81 1.58 -13.38
N GLY A 85 7.99 2.09 -14.61
CA GLY A 85 7.40 3.37 -15.02
C GLY A 85 5.87 3.38 -14.95
N THR A 86 5.27 4.54 -14.66
CA THR A 86 3.82 4.70 -14.38
C THR A 86 2.92 4.02 -15.41
N GLY A 87 3.15 4.22 -16.71
CA GLY A 87 2.31 3.64 -17.76
C GLY A 87 2.33 2.10 -17.75
N ALA A 88 3.52 1.50 -17.62
CA ALA A 88 3.69 0.06 -17.57
C ALA A 88 3.12 -0.55 -16.28
N THR A 89 3.29 0.14 -15.15
CA THR A 89 2.68 -0.25 -13.86
C THR A 89 1.16 -0.24 -13.93
N VAL A 90 0.56 0.85 -14.44
CA VAL A 90 -0.90 0.96 -14.61
C VAL A 90 -1.43 -0.11 -15.57
N ALA A 91 -0.71 -0.37 -16.67
CA ALA A 91 -1.10 -1.42 -17.61
C ALA A 91 -1.11 -2.80 -16.95
N GLN A 92 -0.05 -3.16 -16.23
CA GLN A 92 0.04 -4.43 -15.50
C GLN A 92 -1.10 -4.55 -14.47
N VAL A 93 -1.22 -3.59 -13.55
CA VAL A 93 -2.19 -3.69 -12.44
C VAL A 93 -3.63 -3.69 -12.97
N ARG A 94 -3.91 -2.98 -14.08
CA ARG A 94 -5.21 -3.10 -14.75
C ARG A 94 -5.51 -4.52 -15.22
N GLN A 95 -4.53 -5.24 -15.74
CA GLN A 95 -4.72 -6.63 -16.15
C GLN A 95 -4.88 -7.55 -14.94
N GLU A 96 -4.12 -7.33 -13.87
CA GLU A 96 -4.25 -8.07 -12.61
C GLU A 96 -5.64 -7.92 -12.00
N ILE A 97 -6.17 -6.69 -11.93
CA ILE A 97 -7.54 -6.41 -11.47
C ILE A 97 -8.57 -7.13 -12.34
N LYS A 98 -8.41 -7.09 -13.67
CA LYS A 98 -9.34 -7.79 -14.59
C LYS A 98 -9.28 -9.31 -14.42
N ALA A 99 -8.09 -9.85 -14.15
CA ALA A 99 -7.86 -11.29 -14.01
C ALA A 99 -8.19 -11.81 -12.60
N GLY A 100 -8.35 -10.93 -11.60
CA GLY A 100 -8.46 -11.32 -10.19
C GLY A 100 -7.19 -12.02 -9.68
N LYS A 101 -6.02 -11.68 -10.24
CA LYS A 101 -4.72 -12.28 -9.92
C LYS A 101 -3.71 -11.18 -9.66
N PHE A 102 -3.30 -11.02 -8.41
CA PHE A 102 -2.46 -9.92 -7.96
C PHE A 102 -1.04 -10.41 -7.70
N THR A 103 -0.05 -9.67 -8.20
CA THR A 103 1.38 -9.96 -7.95
C THR A 103 2.05 -8.93 -7.04
N VAL A 104 1.31 -7.86 -6.71
CA VAL A 104 1.77 -6.73 -5.89
C VAL A 104 0.72 -6.43 -4.84
N ASP A 105 1.18 -6.02 -3.66
CA ASP A 105 0.33 -5.68 -2.52
C ASP A 105 0.01 -4.18 -2.51
N MET A 106 0.94 -3.35 -3.00
CA MET A 106 0.81 -1.90 -3.04
C MET A 106 1.27 -1.31 -4.37
N ILE A 107 0.49 -0.35 -4.87
CA ILE A 107 0.81 0.44 -6.05
C ILE A 107 1.04 1.91 -5.65
N LEU A 108 2.15 2.48 -6.11
CA LEU A 108 2.47 3.89 -5.94
C LEU A 108 2.78 4.50 -7.31
N VAL A 109 1.87 5.32 -7.85
CA VAL A 109 2.03 5.97 -9.17
C VAL A 109 1.29 7.31 -9.22
N SER A 110 1.72 8.23 -10.07
CA SER A 110 0.99 9.47 -10.35
C SER A 110 -0.03 9.23 -11.49
N ALA A 111 -1.15 8.58 -11.19
CA ALA A 111 -2.18 8.24 -12.17
C ALA A 111 -3.61 8.35 -11.60
N PRO A 112 -4.13 9.56 -11.35
CA PRO A 112 -5.40 9.77 -10.64
C PRO A 112 -6.59 9.09 -11.34
N GLY A 113 -6.70 9.20 -12.67
CA GLY A 113 -7.77 8.55 -13.43
C GLY A 113 -7.75 7.01 -13.36
N PHE A 114 -6.58 6.40 -13.13
CA PHE A 114 -6.52 4.96 -12.89
C PHE A 114 -7.13 4.62 -11.52
N PHE A 115 -6.75 5.35 -10.47
CA PHE A 115 -7.23 5.12 -9.12
C PHE A 115 -8.73 5.34 -8.97
N ASP A 116 -9.28 6.40 -9.57
CA ASP A 116 -10.74 6.64 -9.61
C ASP A 116 -11.51 5.45 -10.20
N GLN A 117 -11.05 4.97 -11.36
CA GLN A 117 -11.74 3.88 -12.06
C GLN A 117 -11.55 2.53 -11.37
N ALA A 118 -10.39 2.27 -10.77
CA ALA A 118 -10.13 1.05 -10.01
C ALA A 118 -10.92 1.05 -8.69
N ALA A 119 -11.01 2.17 -7.99
CA ALA A 119 -11.81 2.30 -6.77
C ALA A 119 -13.32 2.09 -7.05
N LYS A 120 -13.86 2.68 -8.13
CA LYS A 120 -15.25 2.44 -8.58
C LYS A 120 -15.56 0.97 -8.88
N ARG A 121 -14.54 0.17 -9.19
CA ARG A 121 -14.65 -1.28 -9.43
C ARG A 121 -14.47 -2.11 -8.15
N GLY A 122 -14.23 -1.49 -7.00
CA GLY A 122 -13.96 -2.19 -5.74
C GLY A 122 -12.60 -2.90 -5.72
N ALA A 123 -11.63 -2.43 -6.51
CA ALA A 123 -10.34 -3.11 -6.68
C ALA A 123 -9.34 -2.89 -5.53
N PHE A 124 -9.65 -2.00 -4.59
CA PHE A 124 -8.77 -1.67 -3.47
C PHE A 124 -9.44 -2.05 -2.14
N VAL A 125 -8.61 -2.57 -1.23
CA VAL A 125 -9.02 -2.75 0.17
C VAL A 125 -9.14 -1.39 0.85
N LYS A 126 -9.99 -1.32 1.88
CA LYS A 126 -10.03 -0.15 2.75
C LYS A 126 -8.77 -0.13 3.60
N LEU A 127 -8.10 1.00 3.60
CA LEU A 127 -6.98 1.32 4.46
C LEU A 127 -7.31 2.58 5.25
N ASP A 128 -7.81 2.37 6.46
CA ASP A 128 -7.92 3.44 7.44
C ASP A 128 -6.51 3.71 7.99
N SER A 129 -5.72 4.56 7.33
CA SER A 129 -4.40 4.92 7.85
C SER A 129 -4.55 5.79 9.09
N GLY A 130 -3.98 5.35 10.22
CA GLY A 130 -3.91 6.13 11.45
C GLY A 130 -3.16 7.46 11.34
N TYR A 131 -2.57 7.76 10.16
CA TYR A 131 -1.89 9.01 9.85
C TYR A 131 -2.63 9.86 8.81
N TRP A 132 -3.79 9.42 8.31
CA TRP A 132 -4.50 10.16 7.26
C TRP A 132 -4.85 11.60 7.66
N SER A 133 -5.18 11.82 8.94
CA SER A 133 -5.44 13.15 9.49
C SER A 133 -4.31 14.13 9.20
N ASP A 134 -3.06 13.66 9.28
CA ASP A 134 -1.86 14.49 9.17
C ASP A 134 -1.63 14.98 7.74
N PHE A 135 -2.15 14.24 6.75
CA PHE A 135 -1.97 14.52 5.32
C PHE A 135 -3.22 15.11 4.66
N SER A 136 -4.41 14.86 5.20
CA SER A 136 -5.70 15.20 4.58
C SER A 136 -5.81 16.67 4.13
N LYS A 137 -5.38 17.61 4.97
CA LYS A 137 -5.43 19.05 4.68
C LYS A 137 -4.43 19.47 3.60
N THR A 138 -3.21 18.94 3.64
CA THR A 138 -2.17 19.20 2.62
C THR A 138 -2.62 18.66 1.27
N MET A 139 -3.19 17.46 1.26
CA MET A 139 -3.75 16.80 0.09
C MET A 139 -4.83 17.63 -0.60
N GLU A 140 -5.79 18.10 0.19
CA GLU A 140 -6.87 18.97 -0.29
C GLU A 140 -6.30 20.28 -0.86
N THR A 141 -5.39 20.92 -0.13
CA THR A 141 -4.77 22.20 -0.55
C THR A 141 -3.97 22.05 -1.84
N ALA A 142 -3.23 20.94 -2.00
CA ALA A 142 -2.43 20.67 -3.18
C ALA A 142 -3.25 20.21 -4.40
N GLY A 143 -4.58 20.03 -4.26
CA GLY A 143 -5.45 19.51 -5.31
C GLY A 143 -5.08 18.09 -5.75
N GLN A 144 -4.39 17.33 -4.89
CA GLN A 144 -4.00 15.97 -5.20
C GLN A 144 -5.20 15.03 -5.06
N TYR A 145 -5.37 14.13 -6.02
CA TYR A 145 -6.44 13.14 -5.97
C TYR A 145 -6.29 12.24 -4.74
N SER A 146 -7.39 12.02 -4.03
CA SER A 146 -7.54 10.98 -3.01
C SER A 146 -8.94 10.38 -3.07
N ASN A 147 -9.08 9.15 -2.59
CA ASN A 147 -10.36 8.50 -2.37
C ASN A 147 -10.20 7.64 -1.11
N TYR A 148 -9.99 8.32 0.01
CA TYR A 148 -9.84 7.67 1.30
C TYR A 148 -11.14 6.93 1.67
N PRO A 149 -11.08 5.71 2.24
CA PRO A 149 -9.89 4.97 2.68
C PRO A 149 -9.26 4.05 1.61
N HIS A 150 -9.60 4.16 0.33
CA HIS A 150 -9.17 3.21 -0.71
C HIS A 150 -7.93 3.68 -1.49
N VAL A 151 -7.73 4.99 -1.59
CA VAL A 151 -6.60 5.61 -2.27
C VAL A 151 -6.04 6.69 -1.36
N VAL A 152 -4.90 6.38 -0.75
CA VAL A 152 -4.10 7.29 0.06
C VAL A 152 -2.96 7.82 -0.81
N THR A 153 -2.67 9.11 -0.69
CA THR A 153 -1.60 9.76 -1.44
C THR A 153 -0.54 10.26 -0.45
N PRO A 154 0.53 9.49 -0.22
CA PRO A 154 1.44 9.74 0.89
C PRO A 154 2.56 10.74 0.56
N LEU A 155 2.66 11.26 -0.67
CA LEU A 155 3.77 12.08 -1.15
C LEU A 155 3.40 13.55 -1.41
N ALA A 156 2.38 14.07 -0.73
CA ALA A 156 2.00 15.49 -0.79
C ALA A 156 2.89 16.38 0.07
#